data_AF-A0A229P551-F1
#
_entry.id   AF-A0A229P551-F1
#
_cell.length_a   1.000
_cell.length_b   1.000
_cell.length_c   1.000
_cell.angle_alpha   90.00
_cell.angle_beta   90.00
_cell.angle_gamma   90.00
#
_symmetry.space_group_name_H-M   'P 1'
#
loop_
_entity.id
_entity.type
_entity.pdbx_description
1 polymer ?
#
loop_
_entity_poly.entity_id
_entity_poly.type
_entity_poly.pdbx_seq_one_letter_code
_entity_poly.pdbx_strand_id
1 'polypeptide(L)'
;MSLIETSKNEASKQKIYASWTLKEKAAQLFVFGFPDREPSAEILEVIEQNGLGGVIYFTRNIDDARQVHSLSNRLHQATAAAGRPPLLVSIDQEGGMVARIVNGVTLMPGNMAIGATGSREAAYETARISGEELRLLGVNLNFAPCLDVNNNPDNPVINVRSFGDRSELVSELGAAAVEGYQSAGVAATVKHFPGHGDTSVDSHHALPIITHDRQRLEEIELPPFKAAIAAGTDVIMTAHICLPALDPSGDPSTLSEPVLTGLLRGELGYDRVIVTDCLEMDAIDSHYGPAEGAVKAIAAGADLVLVSHTYEKQLAALEAVTKAVEEGRLTEARLEQSLDRILALKTKLNAGEPLATWEETAPLIATPQHRAAAERWSEASVTLVKNEGGLLPLPGEGRTLVLWPEIKAVSVADELLSSDGTLGSWLAQKLPNVEERHMNSENPLADLQQFDRIVFVSYDAMKHPLERQIAEELLKLAPEKTIGVSVRNPLDVNLFPQVKVFLAVYECRPLALRSVAKALTGELKPSGRLPMQLSETYPFGFGL
;
A
#
# COMPACT_ATOMS: atom_id res chain seq x y z
N MET A 1 -56.24 23.91 11.25
CA MET A 1 -55.98 24.28 9.85
C MET A 1 -54.62 23.68 9.48
N SER A 2 -54.61 22.41 9.04
CA SER A 2 -54.44 21.98 7.63
C SER A 2 -52.95 22.05 7.25
N LEU A 3 -52.11 20.99 7.25
CA LEU A 3 -52.09 19.77 6.40
C LEU A 3 -52.40 20.05 4.92
N ILE A 4 -51.64 19.39 4.02
CA ILE A 4 -51.53 19.51 2.54
C ILE A 4 -50.31 20.38 2.17
N GLU A 5 -49.26 19.94 1.47
CA GLU A 5 -48.99 18.73 0.70
C GLU A 5 -47.46 18.64 0.44
N THR A 6 -46.92 17.43 0.55
CA THR A 6 -45.75 16.99 -0.19
C THR A 6 -45.95 17.22 -1.69
N SER A 7 -45.12 18.06 -2.31
CA SER A 7 -44.87 17.96 -3.74
C SER A 7 -43.42 18.31 -4.04
N LYS A 8 -42.63 17.28 -4.35
CA LYS A 8 -41.61 17.24 -5.41
C LYS A 8 -40.89 18.56 -5.67
N ASN A 9 -39.70 18.73 -5.08
CA ASN A 9 -38.68 19.63 -5.64
C ASN A 9 -37.40 18.84 -5.99
N GLU A 10 -37.58 17.61 -6.51
CA GLU A 10 -36.52 16.85 -7.19
C GLU A 10 -36.27 17.33 -8.64
N ALA A 11 -37.17 18.14 -9.19
CA ALA A 11 -37.00 18.74 -10.50
C ALA A 11 -36.34 20.14 -10.37
N SER A 12 -35.00 20.17 -10.34
CA SER A 12 -34.10 21.30 -10.71
C SER A 12 -32.90 21.57 -9.78
N LYS A 13 -32.31 20.55 -9.12
CA LYS A 13 -30.86 20.63 -8.87
C LYS A 13 -30.15 20.33 -10.18
N GLN A 14 -29.97 21.36 -11.00
CA GLN A 14 -29.20 21.24 -12.23
C GLN A 14 -27.81 20.71 -11.86
N LYS A 15 -27.46 19.51 -12.37
CA LYS A 15 -26.16 18.88 -12.15
C LYS A 15 -25.08 19.90 -12.54
N ILE A 16 -24.06 20.09 -11.70
CA ILE A 16 -23.04 21.14 -11.93
C ILE A 16 -22.28 20.95 -13.25
N TYR A 17 -22.27 19.73 -13.77
CA TYR A 17 -21.65 19.34 -15.03
C TYR A 17 -22.61 19.35 -16.23
N ALA A 18 -23.86 19.82 -16.06
CA ALA A 18 -24.82 19.89 -17.16
C ALA A 18 -24.36 20.84 -18.28
N SER A 19 -23.53 21.84 -17.97
CA SER A 19 -22.94 22.76 -18.92
C SER A 19 -21.54 22.36 -19.38
N TRP A 20 -20.99 21.26 -18.88
CA TRP A 20 -19.65 20.80 -19.28
C TRP A 20 -19.71 20.14 -20.65
N THR A 21 -18.65 20.34 -21.42
CA THR A 21 -18.37 19.57 -22.63
C THR A 21 -18.15 18.10 -22.29
N LEU A 22 -18.33 17.23 -23.28
CA LEU A 22 -18.08 15.80 -23.13
C LEU A 22 -16.64 15.50 -22.67
N LYS A 23 -15.65 16.24 -23.20
CA LYS A 23 -14.25 16.08 -22.82
C LYS A 23 -13.99 16.50 -21.37
N GLU A 24 -14.65 17.55 -20.87
CA GLU A 24 -14.58 17.94 -19.45
C GLU A 24 -15.23 16.90 -18.53
N LYS A 25 -16.38 16.34 -18.95
CA LYS A 25 -17.00 15.21 -18.25
C LYS A 25 -16.05 14.02 -18.20
N ALA A 26 -15.44 13.64 -19.32
CA ALA A 26 -14.49 12.53 -19.39
C ALA A 26 -13.22 12.78 -18.54
N ALA A 27 -12.63 13.98 -18.59
CA ALA A 27 -11.42 14.32 -17.85
C ALA A 27 -11.58 14.18 -16.32
N GLN A 28 -12.79 14.39 -15.80
CA GLN A 28 -13.09 14.18 -14.38
C GLN A 28 -13.05 12.70 -13.94
N LEU A 29 -13.08 11.75 -14.86
CA LEU A 29 -12.94 10.32 -14.59
C LEU A 29 -11.46 9.87 -14.57
N PHE A 30 -10.49 10.76 -14.80
CA PHE A 30 -9.08 10.40 -14.87
C PHE A 30 -8.27 10.88 -13.66
N VAL A 31 -7.30 10.04 -13.28
CA VAL A 31 -6.22 10.36 -12.35
C VAL A 31 -4.89 10.23 -13.10
N PHE A 32 -4.15 11.33 -13.23
CA PHE A 32 -2.85 11.36 -13.92
C PHE A 32 -1.68 11.51 -12.96
N GLY A 33 -0.57 10.84 -13.25
CA GLY A 33 0.71 11.17 -12.64
C GLY A 33 1.53 12.10 -13.53
N PHE A 34 2.62 12.64 -12.98
CA PHE A 34 3.57 13.50 -13.72
C PHE A 34 5.00 13.22 -13.20
N PRO A 35 6.07 13.61 -13.91
CA PRO A 35 7.43 13.22 -13.54
C PRO A 35 8.11 14.17 -12.54
N ASP A 36 7.63 15.41 -12.45
CA ASP A 36 8.33 16.50 -11.75
C ASP A 36 7.94 16.62 -10.26
N ARG A 37 8.80 17.30 -9.48
CA ARG A 37 8.55 17.68 -8.07
C ARG A 37 7.74 18.98 -7.93
N GLU A 38 7.38 19.58 -9.05
CA GLU A 38 6.51 20.74 -9.14
C GLU A 38 5.46 20.45 -10.22
N PRO A 39 4.32 21.14 -10.27
CA PRO A 39 3.37 20.94 -11.35
C PRO A 39 4.04 21.21 -12.70
N SER A 40 4.09 20.20 -13.55
CA SER A 40 4.61 20.32 -14.92
C SER A 40 3.69 21.19 -15.78
N ALA A 41 4.18 21.70 -16.90
CA ALA A 41 3.34 22.50 -17.81
C ALA A 41 2.18 21.65 -18.38
N GLU A 42 2.46 20.39 -18.68
CA GLU A 42 1.53 19.41 -19.23
C GLU A 42 0.38 19.10 -18.27
N ILE A 43 0.68 18.84 -16.98
CA ILE A 43 -0.38 18.56 -16.01
C ILE A 43 -1.25 19.79 -15.75
N LEU A 44 -0.64 20.99 -15.69
CA LEU A 44 -1.37 22.25 -15.55
C LEU A 44 -2.27 22.49 -16.76
N GLU A 45 -1.80 22.21 -17.97
CA GLU A 45 -2.58 22.35 -19.19
C GLU A 45 -3.88 21.53 -19.14
N VAL A 46 -3.79 20.23 -18.77
CA VAL A 46 -4.96 19.36 -18.68
C VAL A 46 -5.92 19.82 -17.57
N ILE A 47 -5.37 20.23 -16.41
CA ILE A 47 -6.18 20.77 -15.31
C ILE A 47 -6.98 21.99 -15.79
N GLU A 48 -6.32 22.97 -16.40
CA GLU A 48 -6.94 24.24 -16.78
C GLU A 48 -7.92 24.08 -17.95
N GLN A 49 -7.53 23.34 -18.99
CA GLN A 49 -8.31 23.21 -20.22
C GLN A 49 -9.45 22.20 -20.12
N ASN A 50 -9.26 21.08 -19.41
CA ASN A 50 -10.24 19.98 -19.37
C ASN A 50 -10.84 19.74 -17.99
N GLY A 51 -10.23 20.25 -16.91
CA GLY A 51 -10.67 19.95 -15.56
C GLY A 51 -10.42 18.49 -15.22
N LEU A 52 -9.17 18.15 -14.93
CA LEU A 52 -8.78 16.79 -14.54
C LEU A 52 -9.49 16.34 -13.24
N GLY A 53 -9.78 15.03 -13.13
CA GLY A 53 -10.43 14.44 -11.95
C GLY A 53 -9.53 14.40 -10.72
N GLY A 54 -8.28 13.98 -10.91
CA GLY A 54 -7.29 13.90 -9.85
C GLY A 54 -5.87 13.71 -10.35
N VAL A 55 -4.94 13.71 -9.41
CA VAL A 55 -3.52 13.43 -9.65
C VAL A 55 -3.01 12.36 -8.70
N ILE A 56 -1.96 11.63 -9.07
CA ILE A 56 -1.28 10.66 -8.23
C ILE A 56 0.21 11.03 -8.05
N TYR A 57 0.69 11.01 -6.82
CA TYR A 57 2.09 11.20 -6.47
C TYR A 57 2.82 9.87 -6.35
N PHE A 58 4.06 9.86 -6.85
CA PHE A 58 5.04 8.80 -6.67
C PHE A 58 6.30 9.38 -6.02
N THR A 59 7.24 8.51 -5.64
CA THR A 59 8.55 8.90 -5.08
C THR A 59 9.27 9.93 -5.94
N ARG A 60 9.10 9.91 -7.27
CA ARG A 60 9.69 10.90 -8.20
C ARG A 60 9.17 12.33 -7.98
N ASN A 61 7.96 12.49 -7.43
CA ASN A 61 7.34 13.79 -7.14
C ASN A 61 7.71 14.33 -5.76
N ILE A 62 8.40 13.53 -4.94
CA ILE A 62 8.54 13.76 -3.50
C ILE A 62 10.00 13.98 -3.15
N ASP A 63 10.25 14.96 -2.29
CA ASP A 63 11.52 15.16 -1.60
C ASP A 63 11.29 15.07 -0.08
N ASP A 64 10.46 15.96 0.44
CA ASP A 64 10.02 15.98 1.84
C ASP A 64 8.58 16.50 1.98
N ALA A 65 8.05 16.44 3.21
CA ALA A 65 6.73 16.95 3.55
C ALA A 65 6.50 18.41 3.15
N ARG A 66 7.49 19.30 3.27
CA ARG A 66 7.33 20.72 2.92
C ARG A 66 7.14 20.91 1.43
N GLN A 67 7.94 20.21 0.63
CA GLN A 67 7.81 20.24 -0.83
C GLN A 67 6.47 19.66 -1.28
N VAL A 68 6.00 18.56 -0.68
CA VAL A 68 4.67 17.99 -1.01
C VAL A 68 3.53 18.97 -0.67
N HIS A 69 3.60 19.66 0.48
CA HIS A 69 2.64 20.70 0.83
C HIS A 69 2.60 21.82 -0.23
N SER A 70 3.76 22.30 -0.65
CA SER A 70 3.89 23.31 -1.72
C SER A 70 3.30 22.81 -3.04
N LEU A 71 3.64 21.59 -3.44
CA LEU A 71 3.14 20.94 -4.66
C LEU A 71 1.61 20.88 -4.68
N SER A 72 0.99 20.36 -3.62
CA SER A 72 -0.47 20.26 -3.50
C SER A 72 -1.13 21.64 -3.50
N ASN A 73 -0.56 22.63 -2.81
CA ASN A 73 -1.09 23.98 -2.79
C ASN A 73 -1.07 24.63 -4.18
N ARG A 74 0.00 24.45 -4.96
CA ARG A 74 0.10 24.97 -6.33
C ARG A 74 -0.94 24.34 -7.26
N LEU A 75 -1.17 23.04 -7.15
CA LEU A 75 -2.21 22.34 -7.93
C LEU A 75 -3.63 22.83 -7.56
N HIS A 76 -3.91 23.00 -6.26
CA HIS A 76 -5.17 23.56 -5.79
C HIS A 76 -5.39 25.00 -6.31
N GLN A 77 -4.35 25.85 -6.26
CA GLN A 77 -4.42 27.22 -6.77
C GLN A 77 -4.69 27.26 -8.28
N ALA A 78 -3.99 26.45 -9.07
CA ALA A 78 -4.23 26.36 -10.51
C ALA A 78 -5.66 25.91 -10.83
N THR A 79 -6.13 24.86 -10.14
CA THR A 79 -7.49 24.33 -10.30
C THR A 79 -8.55 25.39 -9.96
N ALA A 80 -8.38 26.11 -8.85
CA ALA A 80 -9.29 27.16 -8.41
C ALA A 80 -9.28 28.37 -9.35
N ALA A 81 -8.10 28.80 -9.80
CA ALA A 81 -7.95 29.92 -10.74
C ALA A 81 -8.62 29.64 -12.09
N ALA A 82 -8.61 28.38 -12.54
CA ALA A 82 -9.30 27.93 -13.75
C ALA A 82 -10.82 27.71 -13.55
N GLY A 83 -11.36 27.89 -12.35
CA GLY A 83 -12.77 27.66 -12.05
C GLY A 83 -13.20 26.20 -12.20
N ARG A 84 -12.27 25.26 -12.00
CA ARG A 84 -12.50 23.81 -12.15
C ARG A 84 -12.89 23.16 -10.82
N PRO A 85 -13.59 22.01 -10.84
CA PRO A 85 -13.79 21.21 -9.64
C PRO A 85 -12.46 20.83 -8.97
N PRO A 86 -12.39 20.76 -7.64
CA PRO A 86 -11.14 20.43 -6.94
C PRO A 86 -10.62 19.05 -7.33
N LEU A 87 -9.30 18.86 -7.24
CA LEU A 87 -8.65 17.58 -7.55
C LEU A 87 -8.79 16.57 -6.41
N LEU A 88 -8.87 15.29 -6.77
CA LEU A 88 -8.46 14.21 -5.88
C LEU A 88 -6.94 14.11 -5.95
N VAL A 89 -6.23 14.46 -4.88
CA VAL A 89 -4.78 14.35 -4.78
C VAL A 89 -4.46 13.04 -4.07
N SER A 90 -3.83 12.12 -4.79
CA SER A 90 -3.68 10.73 -4.38
C SER A 90 -2.26 10.23 -4.25
N ILE A 91 -2.06 9.18 -3.45
CA ILE A 91 -0.75 8.57 -3.17
C ILE A 91 -0.90 7.12 -2.69
N ASP A 92 0.15 6.31 -2.82
CA ASP A 92 0.27 5.00 -2.13
C ASP A 92 1.07 5.14 -0.83
N GLN A 93 0.44 5.57 0.26
CA GLN A 93 1.08 5.64 1.57
C GLN A 93 0.55 4.50 2.45
N GLU A 94 0.96 3.25 2.16
CA GLU A 94 0.51 2.05 2.89
C GLU A 94 1.23 1.90 4.25
N GLY A 95 2.44 2.45 4.37
CA GLY A 95 3.34 2.19 5.50
C GLY A 95 4.32 1.06 5.19
N GLY A 96 5.29 0.87 6.08
CA GLY A 96 6.35 -0.12 5.90
C GLY A 96 7.01 -0.05 4.53
N MET A 97 7.01 -1.13 3.75
CA MET A 97 7.76 -1.20 2.47
C MET A 97 7.17 -0.37 1.32
N VAL A 98 5.92 0.12 1.44
CA VAL A 98 5.26 0.96 0.43
C VAL A 98 4.83 2.28 1.08
N ALA A 99 5.66 3.31 0.92
CA ALA A 99 5.49 4.59 1.58
C ALA A 99 6.26 5.67 0.81
N ARG A 100 5.53 6.52 0.09
CA ARG A 100 6.09 7.48 -0.88
C ARG A 100 6.71 8.69 -0.21
N ILE A 101 6.08 9.18 0.87
CA ILE A 101 6.61 10.26 1.71
C ILE A 101 7.31 9.62 2.89
N VAL A 102 8.63 9.79 2.94
CA VAL A 102 9.49 9.17 3.96
C VAL A 102 10.21 10.23 4.82
N ASN A 103 10.33 11.46 4.31
CA ASN A 103 10.98 12.57 4.98
C ASN A 103 9.95 13.60 5.45
N GLY A 104 10.10 14.06 6.69
CA GLY A 104 9.24 15.11 7.25
C GLY A 104 7.85 14.64 7.69
N VAL A 105 7.61 13.33 7.75
CA VAL A 105 6.37 12.69 8.24
C VAL A 105 6.69 11.60 9.26
N THR A 106 5.67 11.13 9.98
CA THR A 106 5.74 9.91 10.79
C THR A 106 5.57 8.70 9.89
N LEU A 107 6.64 7.93 9.70
CA LEU A 107 6.55 6.66 8.98
C LEU A 107 5.92 5.58 9.87
N MET A 108 4.76 5.07 9.46
CA MET A 108 4.04 4.01 10.18
C MET A 108 4.55 2.62 9.81
N PRO A 109 4.47 1.64 10.75
CA PRO A 109 4.76 0.24 10.44
C PRO A 109 3.85 -0.28 9.33
N GLY A 110 4.38 -1.18 8.50
CA GLY A 110 3.63 -1.82 7.41
C GLY A 110 2.53 -2.78 7.88
N ASN A 111 1.68 -3.20 6.94
CA ASN A 111 0.48 -3.99 7.26
C ASN A 111 0.79 -5.32 7.95
N MET A 112 1.81 -6.08 7.54
CA MET A 112 2.13 -7.34 8.22
C MET A 112 2.68 -7.12 9.65
N ALA A 113 3.41 -6.01 9.87
CA ALA A 113 3.83 -5.62 11.22
C ALA A 113 2.61 -5.31 12.09
N ILE A 114 1.63 -4.57 11.56
CA ILE A 114 0.37 -4.31 12.26
C ILE A 114 -0.43 -5.60 12.47
N GLY A 115 -0.45 -6.49 11.48
CA GLY A 115 -1.01 -7.84 11.58
C GLY A 115 -0.42 -8.62 12.75
N ALA A 116 0.89 -8.52 12.95
CA ALA A 116 1.58 -9.22 14.02
C ALA A 116 1.21 -8.71 15.42
N THR A 117 0.68 -7.49 15.53
CA THR A 117 0.11 -6.99 16.79
C THR A 117 -1.26 -7.62 17.11
N GLY A 118 -1.98 -8.10 16.09
CA GLY A 118 -3.37 -8.56 16.21
C GLY A 118 -4.35 -7.49 16.71
N SER A 119 -3.98 -6.21 16.67
CA SER A 119 -4.70 -5.13 17.32
C SER A 119 -5.48 -4.26 16.33
N ARG A 120 -6.80 -4.27 16.46
CA ARG A 120 -7.69 -3.33 15.76
C ARG A 120 -7.33 -1.87 16.07
N GLU A 121 -6.95 -1.57 17.31
CA GLU A 121 -6.52 -0.23 17.73
C GLU A 121 -5.26 0.20 16.97
N ALA A 122 -4.30 -0.72 16.78
CA ALA A 122 -3.09 -0.42 16.03
C ALA A 122 -3.40 -0.03 14.59
N ALA A 123 -4.24 -0.83 13.90
CA ALA A 123 -4.65 -0.54 12.52
C ALA A 123 -5.42 0.78 12.39
N TYR A 124 -6.33 1.08 13.33
CA TYR A 124 -7.07 2.34 13.33
C TYR A 124 -6.15 3.54 13.58
N GLU A 125 -5.29 3.48 14.60
CA GLU A 125 -4.49 4.62 15.02
C GLU A 125 -3.39 4.95 13.99
N THR A 126 -2.72 3.95 13.43
CA THR A 126 -1.67 4.17 12.42
C THR A 126 -2.27 4.77 11.14
N ALA A 127 -3.42 4.26 10.70
CA ALA A 127 -4.14 4.81 9.55
C ALA A 127 -4.66 6.23 9.82
N ARG A 128 -5.21 6.51 11.01
CA ARG A 128 -5.67 7.85 11.40
C ARG A 128 -4.51 8.86 11.36
N ILE A 129 -3.38 8.56 12.02
CA ILE A 129 -2.24 9.48 12.05
C ILE A 129 -1.66 9.68 10.64
N SER A 130 -1.52 8.60 9.86
CA SER A 130 -1.07 8.72 8.48
C SER A 130 -2.02 9.59 7.65
N GLY A 131 -3.33 9.40 7.80
CA GLY A 131 -4.36 10.24 7.16
C GLY A 131 -4.29 11.70 7.59
N GLU A 132 -4.07 11.99 8.87
CA GLU A 132 -3.97 13.36 9.39
C GLU A 132 -2.79 14.10 8.76
N GLU A 133 -1.62 13.46 8.72
CA GLU A 133 -0.43 14.04 8.11
C GLU A 133 -0.59 14.19 6.59
N LEU A 134 -1.18 13.21 5.89
CA LEU A 134 -1.49 13.31 4.46
C LEU A 134 -2.45 14.48 4.16
N ARG A 135 -3.51 14.63 4.95
CA ARG A 135 -4.52 15.69 4.76
C ARG A 135 -3.89 17.07 4.90
N LEU A 136 -3.00 17.24 5.87
CA LEU A 136 -2.23 18.47 6.09
C LEU A 136 -1.32 18.80 4.90
N LEU A 137 -0.80 17.78 4.21
CA LEU A 137 0.00 17.93 3.00
C LEU A 137 -0.82 18.11 1.71
N GLY A 138 -2.15 18.16 1.83
CA GLY A 138 -3.07 18.33 0.72
C GLY A 138 -3.41 17.05 -0.05
N VAL A 139 -2.94 15.89 0.41
CA VAL A 139 -3.38 14.58 -0.10
C VAL A 139 -4.73 14.25 0.51
N ASN A 140 -5.73 13.92 -0.30
CA ASN A 140 -7.10 13.65 0.15
C ASN A 140 -7.63 12.27 -0.27
N LEU A 141 -6.83 11.48 -1.00
CA LEU A 141 -7.12 10.10 -1.38
C LEU A 141 -5.87 9.24 -1.14
N ASN A 142 -5.95 8.23 -0.26
CA ASN A 142 -4.84 7.29 -0.08
C ASN A 142 -5.21 5.94 -0.70
N PHE A 143 -4.32 5.39 -1.51
CA PHE A 143 -4.44 4.05 -2.07
C PHE A 143 -4.04 2.99 -1.04
N ALA A 144 -4.72 3.00 0.10
CA ALA A 144 -4.55 2.09 1.22
C ALA A 144 -5.88 1.98 2.01
N PRO A 145 -6.12 0.87 2.73
CA PRO A 145 -5.22 -0.26 2.96
C PRO A 145 -5.24 -1.37 1.88
N CYS A 146 -4.21 -2.22 1.86
CA CYS A 146 -4.20 -3.46 1.09
C CYS A 146 -4.95 -4.56 1.89
N LEU A 147 -5.99 -5.12 1.27
CA LEU A 147 -6.86 -6.16 1.84
C LEU A 147 -6.68 -7.53 1.18
N ASP A 148 -5.62 -7.68 0.40
CA ASP A 148 -5.26 -8.97 -0.16
C ASP A 148 -4.85 -9.93 0.97
N VAL A 149 -5.35 -11.16 0.95
CA VAL A 149 -5.00 -12.19 1.94
C VAL A 149 -3.77 -12.93 1.44
N ASN A 150 -2.64 -12.80 2.14
CA ASN A 150 -1.36 -13.39 1.72
C ASN A 150 -1.27 -14.88 2.04
N ASN A 151 -2.15 -15.67 1.42
CA ASN A 151 -2.28 -17.12 1.59
C ASN A 151 -1.35 -17.94 0.67
N ASN A 152 -0.62 -17.28 -0.22
CA ASN A 152 0.38 -17.88 -1.08
C ASN A 152 1.80 -17.47 -0.65
N PRO A 153 2.62 -18.39 -0.13
CA PRO A 153 3.98 -18.08 0.34
C PRO A 153 4.91 -17.62 -0.80
N ASP A 154 4.60 -17.98 -2.04
CA ASP A 154 5.38 -17.60 -3.23
C ASP A 154 4.95 -16.25 -3.82
N ASN A 155 3.95 -15.56 -3.22
CA ASN A 155 3.47 -14.28 -3.74
C ASN A 155 4.61 -13.24 -3.77
N PRO A 156 4.97 -12.72 -4.97
CA PRO A 156 6.07 -11.78 -5.08
C PRO A 156 5.69 -10.34 -4.69
N VAL A 157 4.40 -10.01 -4.77
CA VAL A 157 3.89 -8.62 -4.78
C VAL A 157 3.26 -8.20 -3.47
N ILE A 158 2.44 -9.07 -2.85
CA ILE A 158 1.67 -8.73 -1.65
C ILE A 158 2.53 -8.93 -0.39
N ASN A 159 2.83 -10.17 0.00
CA ASN A 159 3.74 -10.48 1.12
C ASN A 159 3.49 -9.55 2.33
N VAL A 160 4.50 -8.79 2.78
CA VAL A 160 4.43 -7.86 3.93
C VAL A 160 3.44 -6.70 3.79
N ARG A 161 2.90 -6.45 2.58
CA ARG A 161 1.84 -5.47 2.33
C ARG A 161 0.46 -5.96 2.75
N SER A 162 0.27 -7.26 2.96
CA SER A 162 -0.95 -7.78 3.59
C SER A 162 -0.85 -7.73 5.12
N PHE A 163 -1.98 -7.63 5.79
CA PHE A 163 -2.06 -7.85 7.24
C PHE A 163 -1.79 -9.30 7.66
N GLY A 164 -1.94 -10.29 6.77
CA GLY A 164 -1.73 -11.70 7.13
C GLY A 164 -2.32 -12.70 6.13
N ASP A 165 -2.38 -13.97 6.52
CA ASP A 165 -2.88 -15.08 5.68
C ASP A 165 -4.28 -15.58 6.07
N ARG A 166 -4.99 -14.86 6.95
CA ARG A 166 -6.35 -15.18 7.40
C ARG A 166 -7.31 -14.06 7.04
N SER A 167 -8.40 -14.43 6.38
CA SER A 167 -9.42 -13.49 5.92
C SER A 167 -10.08 -12.75 7.08
N GLU A 168 -10.25 -13.38 8.24
CA GLU A 168 -10.81 -12.74 9.43
C GLU A 168 -9.90 -11.61 9.96
N LEU A 169 -8.59 -11.88 10.06
CA LEU A 169 -7.60 -10.90 10.51
C LEU A 169 -7.55 -9.72 9.52
N VAL A 170 -7.44 -10.01 8.23
CA VAL A 170 -7.37 -8.98 7.17
C VAL A 170 -8.67 -8.17 7.12
N SER A 171 -9.83 -8.80 7.32
CA SER A 171 -11.13 -8.12 7.39
C SER A 171 -11.21 -7.15 8.57
N GLU A 172 -10.81 -7.59 9.77
CA GLU A 172 -10.90 -6.78 10.98
C GLU A 172 -9.95 -5.57 10.94
N LEU A 173 -8.68 -5.82 10.61
CA LEU A 173 -7.66 -4.76 10.57
C LEU A 173 -7.87 -3.84 9.38
N GLY A 174 -8.28 -4.39 8.24
CA GLY A 174 -8.64 -3.62 7.05
C GLY A 174 -9.78 -2.64 7.29
N ALA A 175 -10.87 -3.10 7.92
CA ALA A 175 -11.99 -2.24 8.30
C ALA A 175 -11.56 -1.12 9.27
N ALA A 176 -10.71 -1.44 10.25
CA ALA A 176 -10.17 -0.45 11.19
C ALA A 176 -9.30 0.60 10.50
N ALA A 177 -8.45 0.20 9.56
CA ALA A 177 -7.64 1.13 8.78
C ALA A 177 -8.50 2.04 7.89
N VAL A 178 -9.56 1.51 7.28
CA VAL A 178 -10.56 2.31 6.53
C VAL A 178 -11.18 3.38 7.44
N GLU A 179 -11.62 3.01 8.63
CA GLU A 179 -12.17 3.96 9.61
C GLU A 179 -11.13 5.01 10.03
N GLY A 180 -9.87 4.60 10.23
CA GLY A 180 -8.76 5.48 10.59
C GLY A 180 -8.53 6.58 9.55
N TYR A 181 -8.23 6.20 8.30
CA TYR A 181 -7.99 7.17 7.21
C TYR A 181 -9.19 8.11 7.00
N GLN A 182 -10.41 7.56 6.98
CA GLN A 182 -11.62 8.36 6.74
C GLN A 182 -11.95 9.29 7.90
N SER A 183 -11.61 8.93 9.15
CA SER A 183 -11.76 9.83 10.31
C SER A 183 -10.83 11.03 10.26
N ALA A 184 -9.71 10.90 9.55
CA ALA A 184 -8.75 11.98 9.29
C ALA A 184 -9.11 12.85 8.06
N GLY A 185 -10.24 12.58 7.40
CA GLY A 185 -10.68 13.31 6.21
C GLY A 185 -9.93 12.93 4.93
N VAL A 186 -9.33 11.74 4.88
CA VAL A 186 -8.71 11.15 3.69
C VAL A 186 -9.54 9.96 3.22
N ALA A 187 -9.86 9.90 1.93
CA ALA A 187 -10.56 8.74 1.38
C ALA A 187 -9.65 7.52 1.41
N ALA A 188 -10.11 6.46 2.07
CA ALA A 188 -9.46 5.15 2.04
C ALA A 188 -9.80 4.44 0.72
N THR A 189 -8.82 3.74 0.15
CA THR A 189 -9.01 2.89 -1.02
C THR A 189 -8.58 1.48 -0.71
N VAL A 190 -9.54 0.57 -0.59
CA VAL A 190 -9.21 -0.85 -0.37
C VAL A 190 -8.82 -1.51 -1.68
N LYS A 191 -7.78 -2.35 -1.64
CA LYS A 191 -7.18 -2.95 -2.84
C LYS A 191 -6.59 -4.35 -2.57
N HIS A 192 -6.45 -5.21 -3.57
CA HIS A 192 -6.81 -5.01 -4.98
C HIS A 192 -7.96 -5.94 -5.34
N PHE A 193 -9.16 -5.39 -5.57
CA PHE A 193 -10.38 -6.16 -5.78
C PHE A 193 -10.31 -6.98 -7.08
N PRO A 194 -10.72 -8.26 -7.08
CA PRO A 194 -11.37 -9.00 -6.00
C PRO A 194 -10.42 -9.80 -5.09
N GLY A 195 -9.11 -9.68 -5.23
CA GLY A 195 -8.09 -10.28 -4.36
C GLY A 195 -6.84 -10.73 -5.14
N HIS A 196 -5.69 -10.14 -4.83
CA HIS A 196 -4.38 -10.39 -5.48
C HIS A 196 -3.45 -11.27 -4.62
N GLY A 197 -3.90 -11.68 -3.44
CA GLY A 197 -3.10 -12.37 -2.43
C GLY A 197 -2.61 -13.78 -2.81
N ASP A 198 -3.25 -14.43 -3.78
CA ASP A 198 -2.88 -15.76 -4.30
C ASP A 198 -2.37 -15.72 -5.75
N THR A 199 -1.48 -14.78 -6.05
CA THR A 199 -0.80 -14.71 -7.36
C THR A 199 0.66 -15.10 -7.22
N SER A 200 1.16 -15.86 -8.18
CA SER A 200 2.60 -16.16 -8.35
C SER A 200 3.25 -15.31 -9.45
N VAL A 201 2.46 -14.48 -10.14
CA VAL A 201 2.86 -13.62 -11.25
C VAL A 201 2.58 -12.18 -10.88
N ASP A 202 3.56 -11.31 -11.06
CA ASP A 202 3.41 -9.88 -10.85
C ASP A 202 2.67 -9.23 -12.03
N SER A 203 1.55 -8.55 -11.76
CA SER A 203 0.76 -7.80 -12.75
C SER A 203 1.53 -6.63 -13.39
N HIS A 204 2.66 -6.20 -12.80
CA HIS A 204 3.58 -5.26 -13.42
C HIS A 204 4.35 -5.85 -14.61
N HIS A 205 4.35 -7.18 -14.79
CA HIS A 205 5.14 -7.88 -15.81
C HIS A 205 4.32 -8.80 -16.71
N ALA A 206 3.21 -9.35 -16.22
CA ALA A 206 2.33 -10.23 -17.00
C ALA A 206 0.94 -10.32 -16.37
N LEU A 207 -0.06 -10.75 -17.13
CA LEU A 207 -1.44 -10.92 -16.65
C LEU A 207 -1.58 -12.17 -15.75
N PRO A 208 -1.85 -12.03 -14.44
CA PRO A 208 -2.03 -13.17 -13.54
C PRO A 208 -3.40 -13.82 -13.76
N ILE A 209 -3.45 -15.15 -13.71
CA ILE A 209 -4.69 -15.93 -13.80
C ILE A 209 -4.86 -16.73 -12.52
N ILE A 210 -5.94 -16.48 -11.78
CA ILE A 210 -6.32 -17.23 -10.59
C ILE A 210 -7.44 -18.20 -10.98
N THR A 211 -7.17 -19.50 -10.86
CA THR A 211 -8.05 -20.57 -11.38
C THR A 211 -8.96 -21.19 -10.32
N HIS A 212 -9.00 -20.59 -9.12
CA HIS A 212 -9.87 -21.03 -8.03
C HIS A 212 -11.34 -20.89 -8.37
N ASP A 213 -12.17 -21.74 -7.77
CA ASP A 213 -13.62 -21.66 -7.92
C ASP A 213 -14.23 -20.48 -7.16
N ARG A 214 -15.50 -20.21 -7.45
CA ARG A 214 -16.26 -19.13 -6.81
C ARG A 214 -16.39 -19.31 -5.30
N GLN A 215 -16.50 -20.55 -4.82
CA GLN A 215 -16.65 -20.83 -3.38
C GLN A 215 -15.40 -20.40 -2.62
N ARG A 216 -14.21 -20.71 -3.15
CA ARG A 216 -12.94 -20.26 -2.58
C ARG A 216 -12.87 -18.74 -2.47
N LEU A 217 -13.24 -18.02 -3.54
CA LEU A 217 -13.26 -16.56 -3.53
C LEU A 217 -14.19 -16.00 -2.46
N GLU A 218 -15.35 -16.62 -2.25
CA GLU A 218 -16.30 -16.21 -1.21
C GLU A 218 -15.81 -16.48 0.21
N GLU A 219 -15.02 -17.54 0.40
CA GLU A 219 -14.46 -17.94 1.68
C GLU A 219 -13.22 -17.12 2.06
N ILE A 220 -12.41 -16.68 1.09
CA ILE A 220 -11.08 -16.13 1.38
C ILE A 220 -10.82 -14.75 0.82
N GLU A 221 -10.96 -14.53 -0.48
CA GLU A 221 -10.59 -13.27 -1.13
C GLU A 221 -11.63 -12.15 -0.91
N LEU A 222 -12.93 -12.46 -0.96
CA LEU A 222 -14.02 -11.49 -0.85
C LEU A 222 -14.38 -11.02 0.57
N PRO A 223 -14.23 -11.80 1.67
CA PRO A 223 -14.59 -11.35 3.01
C PRO A 223 -13.97 -10.02 3.45
N PRO A 224 -12.67 -9.74 3.21
CA PRO A 224 -12.09 -8.43 3.54
C PRO A 224 -12.78 -7.25 2.83
N PHE A 225 -13.15 -7.41 1.56
CA PHE A 225 -13.88 -6.38 0.82
C PHE A 225 -15.30 -6.20 1.34
N LYS A 226 -15.99 -7.29 1.72
CA LYS A 226 -17.31 -7.21 2.39
C LYS A 226 -17.22 -6.43 3.70
N ALA A 227 -16.19 -6.69 4.51
CA ALA A 227 -15.94 -5.97 5.76
C ALA A 227 -15.64 -4.48 5.52
N ALA A 228 -14.84 -4.15 4.51
CA ALA A 228 -14.55 -2.77 4.12
C ALA A 228 -15.79 -2.01 3.62
N ILE A 229 -16.65 -2.66 2.83
CA ILE A 229 -17.93 -2.09 2.39
C ILE A 229 -18.82 -1.81 3.62
N ALA A 230 -18.90 -2.74 4.56
CA ALA A 230 -19.64 -2.55 5.81
C ALA A 230 -19.06 -1.42 6.68
N ALA A 231 -17.74 -1.24 6.70
CA ALA A 231 -17.05 -0.11 7.33
C ALA A 231 -17.23 1.22 6.57
N GLY A 232 -17.86 1.17 5.38
CA GLY A 232 -18.16 2.35 4.57
C GLY A 232 -16.94 2.92 3.85
N THR A 233 -16.08 2.06 3.29
CA THR A 233 -14.96 2.45 2.43
C THR A 233 -15.41 3.37 1.29
N ASP A 234 -14.64 4.42 1.01
CA ASP A 234 -14.95 5.44 0.00
C ASP A 234 -14.62 5.00 -1.41
N VAL A 235 -13.54 4.23 -1.56
CA VAL A 235 -12.98 3.83 -2.85
C VAL A 235 -12.57 2.36 -2.82
N ILE A 236 -12.82 1.64 -3.91
CA ILE A 236 -12.30 0.28 -4.13
C ILE A 236 -11.47 0.29 -5.40
N MET A 237 -10.21 -0.14 -5.30
CA MET A 237 -9.31 -0.29 -6.44
C MET A 237 -9.36 -1.71 -6.99
N THR A 238 -9.48 -1.83 -8.31
CA THR A 238 -9.57 -3.11 -9.02
C THR A 238 -8.19 -3.63 -9.42
N ALA A 239 -8.02 -4.94 -9.47
CA ALA A 239 -6.78 -5.61 -9.87
C ALA A 239 -6.79 -6.03 -11.35
N HIS A 240 -5.63 -5.98 -12.00
CA HIS A 240 -5.44 -6.55 -13.35
C HIS A 240 -5.18 -8.05 -13.29
N ILE A 241 -6.16 -8.81 -12.79
CA ILE A 241 -6.10 -10.29 -12.67
C ILE A 241 -7.28 -10.94 -13.38
N CYS A 242 -7.04 -12.07 -14.05
CA CYS A 242 -8.09 -12.88 -14.64
C CYS A 242 -8.61 -13.91 -13.65
N LEU A 243 -9.92 -13.99 -13.53
CA LEU A 243 -10.62 -14.94 -12.66
C LEU A 243 -11.72 -15.65 -13.45
N PRO A 244 -11.41 -16.78 -14.13
CA PRO A 244 -12.36 -17.51 -14.96
C PRO A 244 -13.64 -17.93 -14.23
N ALA A 245 -13.58 -18.10 -12.90
CA ALA A 245 -14.74 -18.40 -12.08
C ALA A 245 -15.73 -17.23 -11.93
N LEU A 246 -15.29 -15.99 -12.14
CA LEU A 246 -16.14 -14.80 -12.16
C LEU A 246 -16.48 -14.37 -13.59
N ASP A 247 -15.51 -14.46 -14.49
CA ASP A 247 -15.67 -14.12 -15.90
C ASP A 247 -14.81 -15.04 -16.80
N PRO A 248 -15.42 -15.94 -17.59
CA PRO A 248 -14.71 -16.86 -18.45
C PRO A 248 -14.17 -16.20 -19.75
N SER A 249 -14.41 -14.90 -19.97
CA SER A 249 -13.96 -14.18 -21.18
C SER A 249 -12.44 -14.13 -21.33
N GLY A 250 -11.71 -14.21 -20.21
CA GLY A 250 -10.27 -13.98 -20.16
C GLY A 250 -9.88 -12.50 -20.03
N ASP A 251 -10.86 -11.58 -19.91
CA ASP A 251 -10.58 -10.19 -19.57
C ASP A 251 -10.09 -10.09 -18.09
N PRO A 252 -9.16 -9.17 -17.78
CA PRO A 252 -8.80 -8.84 -16.41
C PRO A 252 -9.99 -8.26 -15.64
N SER A 253 -10.02 -8.42 -14.31
CA SER A 253 -11.11 -7.96 -13.43
C SER A 253 -11.40 -6.46 -13.59
N THR A 254 -10.37 -5.64 -13.79
CA THR A 254 -10.49 -4.19 -14.10
C THR A 254 -11.32 -3.89 -15.36
N LEU A 255 -11.36 -4.80 -16.33
CA LEU A 255 -12.07 -4.65 -17.60
C LEU A 255 -13.36 -5.48 -17.68
N SER A 256 -13.70 -6.20 -16.60
CA SER A 256 -14.78 -7.19 -16.61
C SER A 256 -16.07 -6.63 -16.02
N GLU A 257 -17.10 -6.51 -16.85
CA GLU A 257 -18.46 -6.10 -16.43
C GLU A 257 -19.10 -7.09 -15.43
N PRO A 258 -18.97 -8.42 -15.60
CA PRO A 258 -19.39 -9.38 -14.57
C PRO A 258 -18.75 -9.14 -13.20
N VAL A 259 -17.49 -8.69 -13.15
CA VAL A 259 -16.79 -8.42 -11.88
C VAL A 259 -17.15 -7.05 -11.30
N LEU A 260 -17.04 -5.98 -12.07
CA LEU A 260 -17.24 -4.62 -11.54
C LEU A 260 -18.71 -4.27 -11.35
N THR A 261 -19.56 -4.63 -12.31
CA THR A 261 -21.00 -4.35 -12.24
C THR A 261 -21.76 -5.52 -11.64
N GLY A 262 -21.53 -6.76 -12.10
CA GLY A 262 -22.24 -7.94 -11.61
C GLY A 262 -21.97 -8.19 -10.12
N LEU A 263 -20.71 -8.50 -9.79
CA LEU A 263 -20.30 -8.83 -8.43
C LEU A 263 -20.24 -7.59 -7.52
N LEU A 264 -19.42 -6.58 -7.86
CA LEU A 264 -19.14 -5.50 -6.92
C LEU A 264 -20.33 -4.54 -6.71
N ARG A 265 -20.96 -4.07 -7.78
CA ARG A 265 -22.15 -3.19 -7.69
C ARG A 265 -23.41 -3.97 -7.35
N GLY A 266 -23.64 -5.10 -8.03
CA GLY A 266 -24.86 -5.91 -7.90
C GLY A 266 -24.88 -6.72 -6.61
N GLU A 267 -24.06 -7.77 -6.55
CA GLU A 267 -24.10 -8.73 -5.43
C GLU A 267 -23.60 -8.14 -4.10
N LEU A 268 -22.50 -7.38 -4.13
CA LEU A 268 -21.91 -6.77 -2.92
C LEU A 268 -22.53 -5.41 -2.57
N GLY A 269 -23.36 -4.83 -3.45
CA GLY A 269 -24.10 -3.59 -3.18
C GLY A 269 -23.22 -2.35 -2.99
N TYR A 270 -21.99 -2.34 -3.52
CA TYR A 270 -21.11 -1.19 -3.40
C TYR A 270 -21.58 -0.07 -4.34
N ASP A 271 -21.85 1.13 -3.83
CA ASP A 271 -22.34 2.28 -4.64
C ASP A 271 -21.43 3.53 -4.59
N ARG A 272 -20.20 3.38 -4.10
CA ARG A 272 -19.19 4.48 -4.09
C ARG A 272 -18.15 4.31 -5.18
N VAL A 273 -17.04 5.04 -5.15
CA VAL A 273 -16.12 5.13 -6.30
C VAL A 273 -15.39 3.82 -6.55
N ILE A 274 -15.45 3.29 -7.77
CA ILE A 274 -14.57 2.22 -8.25
C ILE A 274 -13.44 2.87 -9.04
N VAL A 275 -12.19 2.52 -8.72
CA VAL A 275 -11.01 3.03 -9.39
C VAL A 275 -10.19 1.88 -9.97
N THR A 276 -9.58 2.07 -11.13
CA THR A 276 -8.66 1.05 -11.70
C THR A 276 -7.32 1.07 -10.97
N ASP A 277 -6.59 -0.03 -10.95
CA ASP A 277 -5.12 0.03 -10.86
C ASP A 277 -4.54 0.68 -12.14
N CYS A 278 -3.26 1.01 -12.16
CA CYS A 278 -2.61 1.75 -13.24
C CYS A 278 -2.74 1.02 -14.58
N LEU A 279 -3.36 1.65 -15.59
CA LEU A 279 -3.55 1.05 -16.91
C LEU A 279 -2.25 0.98 -17.74
N GLU A 280 -1.16 1.57 -17.26
CA GLU A 280 0.17 1.45 -17.87
C GLU A 280 0.96 0.23 -17.36
N MET A 281 0.37 -0.60 -16.50
CA MET A 281 0.96 -1.90 -16.13
C MET A 281 0.86 -2.88 -17.31
N ASP A 282 1.86 -3.75 -17.47
CA ASP A 282 1.99 -4.66 -18.61
C ASP A 282 0.75 -5.56 -18.83
N ALA A 283 0.07 -5.95 -17.74
CA ALA A 283 -1.18 -6.71 -17.78
C ALA A 283 -2.30 -6.05 -18.62
N ILE A 284 -2.26 -4.73 -18.78
CA ILE A 284 -3.20 -3.95 -19.62
C ILE A 284 -2.48 -3.36 -20.84
N ASP A 285 -1.34 -2.69 -20.63
CA ASP A 285 -0.65 -1.91 -21.66
C ASP A 285 -0.27 -2.76 -22.87
N SER A 286 0.27 -3.96 -22.64
CA SER A 286 0.73 -4.85 -23.70
C SER A 286 -0.40 -5.57 -24.46
N HIS A 287 -1.59 -5.69 -23.86
CA HIS A 287 -2.70 -6.48 -24.42
C HIS A 287 -3.81 -5.62 -25.03
N TYR A 288 -4.12 -4.48 -24.40
CA TYR A 288 -5.21 -3.59 -24.78
C TYR A 288 -4.72 -2.16 -25.06
N GLY A 289 -3.66 -1.74 -24.37
CA GLY A 289 -3.22 -0.34 -24.33
C GLY A 289 -4.11 0.51 -23.39
N PRO A 290 -3.58 1.57 -22.76
CA PRO A 290 -4.34 2.39 -21.80
C PRO A 290 -5.58 3.05 -22.41
N ALA A 291 -5.54 3.36 -23.71
CA ALA A 291 -6.63 4.05 -24.38
C ALA A 291 -7.89 3.18 -24.50
N GLU A 292 -7.77 1.96 -25.02
CA GLU A 292 -8.89 1.02 -25.08
C GLU A 292 -9.20 0.44 -23.69
N GLY A 293 -8.18 0.23 -22.87
CA GLY A 293 -8.33 -0.17 -21.46
C GLY A 293 -9.23 0.79 -20.67
N ALA A 294 -9.06 2.11 -20.84
CA ALA A 294 -9.89 3.11 -20.17
C ALA A 294 -11.36 3.02 -20.61
N VAL A 295 -11.61 2.86 -21.92
CA VAL A 295 -12.98 2.70 -22.46
C VAL A 295 -13.64 1.44 -21.88
N LYS A 296 -12.93 0.30 -21.93
CA LYS A 296 -13.40 -0.97 -21.38
C LYS A 296 -13.66 -0.91 -19.87
N ALA A 297 -12.75 -0.32 -19.10
CA ALA A 297 -12.91 -0.19 -17.65
C ALA A 297 -14.15 0.64 -17.28
N ILE A 298 -14.36 1.78 -17.95
CA ILE A 298 -15.53 2.63 -17.73
C ILE A 298 -16.83 1.90 -18.15
N ALA A 299 -16.80 1.18 -19.27
CA ALA A 299 -17.91 0.35 -19.72
C ALA A 299 -18.25 -0.75 -18.70
N ALA A 300 -17.23 -1.38 -18.12
CA ALA A 300 -17.37 -2.44 -17.13
C ALA A 300 -17.92 -1.96 -15.78
N GLY A 301 -17.69 -0.71 -15.41
CA GLY A 301 -18.23 -0.11 -14.18
C GLY A 301 -17.25 0.73 -13.37
N ALA A 302 -16.00 0.90 -13.80
CA ALA A 302 -15.05 1.80 -13.16
C ALA A 302 -15.52 3.26 -13.27
N ASP A 303 -15.33 4.04 -12.20
CA ASP A 303 -15.65 5.47 -12.18
C ASP A 303 -14.39 6.33 -12.38
N LEU A 304 -13.25 5.91 -11.82
CA LEU A 304 -11.95 6.56 -12.01
C LEU A 304 -10.96 5.62 -12.71
N VAL A 305 -10.14 6.18 -13.60
CA VAL A 305 -9.09 5.47 -14.35
C VAL A 305 -7.73 6.08 -14.08
N LEU A 306 -6.76 5.24 -13.72
CA LEU A 306 -5.37 5.64 -13.48
C LEU A 306 -4.51 5.47 -14.72
N VAL A 307 -3.87 6.55 -15.15
CA VAL A 307 -2.81 6.54 -16.18
C VAL A 307 -1.63 7.34 -15.64
N SER A 308 -0.67 6.63 -15.05
CA SER A 308 0.19 7.20 -14.02
C SER A 308 1.54 7.77 -14.49
N HIS A 309 2.00 7.49 -15.71
CA HIS A 309 3.41 7.71 -16.08
C HIS A 309 3.61 8.52 -17.36
N THR A 310 2.88 8.23 -18.43
CA THR A 310 3.20 8.76 -19.78
C THR A 310 2.14 9.73 -20.28
N TYR A 311 2.53 11.00 -20.51
CA TYR A 311 1.59 12.06 -20.92
C TYR A 311 0.86 11.76 -22.23
N GLU A 312 1.55 11.19 -23.21
CA GLU A 312 0.93 10.82 -24.49
C GLU A 312 -0.14 9.75 -24.33
N LYS A 313 0.09 8.76 -23.44
CA LYS A 313 -0.89 7.71 -23.12
C LYS A 313 -2.08 8.27 -22.35
N GLN A 314 -1.85 9.22 -21.44
CA GLN A 314 -2.89 9.93 -20.70
C GLN A 314 -3.85 10.67 -21.63
N LEU A 315 -3.31 11.49 -22.54
CA LEU A 315 -4.13 12.21 -23.53
C LEU A 315 -4.85 11.24 -24.48
N ALA A 316 -4.16 10.21 -24.96
CA ALA A 316 -4.76 9.21 -25.85
C ALA A 316 -5.95 8.49 -25.18
N ALA A 317 -5.86 8.18 -23.88
CA ALA A 317 -6.95 7.58 -23.13
C ALA A 317 -8.14 8.52 -22.93
N LEU A 318 -7.89 9.79 -22.60
CA LEU A 318 -8.94 10.81 -22.50
C LEU A 318 -9.68 11.00 -23.84
N GLU A 319 -8.95 11.07 -24.95
CA GLU A 319 -9.54 11.19 -26.28
C GLU A 319 -10.31 9.93 -26.67
N ALA A 320 -9.80 8.73 -26.33
CA ALA A 320 -10.49 7.48 -26.63
C ALA A 320 -11.84 7.36 -25.92
N VAL A 321 -11.94 7.79 -24.66
CA VAL A 321 -13.20 7.82 -23.89
C VAL A 321 -14.17 8.83 -24.49
N THR A 322 -13.69 10.04 -24.82
CA THR A 322 -14.51 11.09 -25.47
C THR A 322 -15.10 10.57 -26.77
N LYS A 323 -14.25 10.02 -27.65
CA LYS A 323 -14.63 9.44 -28.93
C LYS A 323 -15.57 8.24 -28.78
N ALA A 324 -15.35 7.38 -27.78
CA ALA A 324 -16.23 6.24 -27.53
C ALA A 324 -17.66 6.67 -27.21
N VAL A 325 -17.85 7.80 -26.55
CA VAL A 325 -19.20 8.35 -26.30
C VAL A 325 -19.80 8.95 -27.58
N GLU A 326 -19.02 9.69 -28.36
CA GLU A 326 -19.47 10.25 -29.65
C GLU A 326 -19.90 9.14 -30.64
N GLU A 327 -19.20 8.01 -30.63
CA GLU A 327 -19.49 6.83 -31.46
C GLU A 327 -20.59 5.92 -30.88
N GLY A 328 -21.07 6.19 -29.66
CA GLY A 328 -22.10 5.40 -28.99
C GLY A 328 -21.62 4.06 -28.41
N ARG A 329 -20.30 3.83 -28.31
CA ARG A 329 -19.71 2.69 -27.59
C ARG A 329 -19.84 2.85 -26.07
N LEU A 330 -19.82 4.10 -25.60
CA LEU A 330 -20.18 4.49 -24.25
C LEU A 330 -21.39 5.43 -24.29
N THR A 331 -22.21 5.41 -23.25
CA THR A 331 -23.29 6.40 -23.11
C THR A 331 -22.82 7.56 -22.26
N GLU A 332 -23.28 8.78 -22.55
CA GLU A 332 -23.01 9.93 -21.68
C GLU A 332 -23.57 9.71 -20.27
N ALA A 333 -24.72 9.04 -20.14
CA ALA A 333 -25.30 8.66 -18.86
C ALA A 333 -24.36 7.79 -18.00
N ARG A 334 -23.53 6.92 -18.62
CA ARG A 334 -22.52 6.14 -17.89
C ARG A 334 -21.48 7.05 -17.25
N LEU A 335 -21.00 8.08 -17.97
CA LEU A 335 -20.08 9.07 -17.40
C LEU A 335 -20.74 9.84 -16.27
N GLU A 336 -22.00 10.27 -16.44
CA GLU A 336 -22.72 11.04 -15.43
C GLU A 336 -22.93 10.28 -14.11
N GLN A 337 -23.15 8.96 -14.17
CA GLN A 337 -23.18 8.12 -12.98
C GLN A 337 -21.85 8.13 -12.22
N SER A 338 -20.73 8.08 -12.94
CA SER A 338 -19.39 8.18 -12.34
C SER A 338 -19.16 9.58 -11.74
N LEU A 339 -19.55 10.64 -12.47
CA LEU A 339 -19.44 12.02 -12.01
C LEU A 339 -20.20 12.26 -10.72
N ASP A 340 -21.41 11.72 -10.58
CA ASP A 340 -22.21 11.83 -9.36
C ASP A 340 -21.44 11.27 -8.14
N ARG A 341 -20.79 10.11 -8.28
CA ARG A 341 -19.97 9.49 -7.22
C ARG A 341 -18.69 10.28 -6.93
N ILE A 342 -17.98 10.69 -7.96
CA ILE A 342 -16.71 11.43 -7.83
C ILE A 342 -16.93 12.79 -7.18
N LEU A 343 -17.97 13.52 -7.59
CA LEU A 343 -18.29 14.82 -7.02
C LEU A 343 -18.86 14.70 -5.60
N ALA A 344 -19.61 13.64 -5.30
CA ALA A 344 -20.02 13.34 -3.94
C ALA A 344 -18.80 13.06 -3.03
N LEU A 345 -17.80 12.33 -3.53
CA LEU A 345 -16.55 12.08 -2.81
C LEU A 345 -15.76 13.38 -2.57
N LYS A 346 -15.55 14.19 -3.61
CA LYS A 346 -14.88 15.50 -3.50
C LYS A 346 -15.59 16.43 -2.51
N THR A 347 -16.93 16.39 -2.48
CA THR A 347 -17.74 17.14 -1.52
C THR A 347 -17.53 16.62 -0.10
N LYS A 348 -17.56 15.29 0.11
CA LYS A 348 -17.32 14.66 1.43
C LYS A 348 -15.96 15.05 2.01
N LEU A 349 -14.93 15.14 1.16
CA LEU A 349 -13.55 15.42 1.55
C LEU A 349 -13.25 16.91 1.73
N ASN A 350 -14.20 17.80 1.44
CA ASN A 350 -13.96 19.24 1.31
C ASN A 350 -12.73 19.53 0.43
N ALA A 351 -12.62 18.85 -0.72
CA ALA A 351 -11.39 18.84 -1.53
C ALA A 351 -10.96 20.22 -2.06
N GLY A 352 -11.86 21.21 -2.06
CA GLY A 352 -11.57 22.60 -2.48
C GLY A 352 -11.16 23.54 -1.35
N GLU A 353 -11.08 23.08 -0.10
CA GLU A 353 -10.63 23.93 1.00
C GLU A 353 -9.15 24.30 0.85
N PRO A 354 -8.80 25.61 0.96
CA PRO A 354 -7.41 26.04 0.94
C PRO A 354 -6.61 25.38 2.06
N LEU A 355 -5.36 25.03 1.75
CA LEU A 355 -4.43 24.51 2.76
C LEU A 355 -3.97 25.65 3.68
N ALA A 356 -3.79 25.33 4.97
CA ALA A 356 -3.10 26.21 5.90
C ALA A 356 -1.66 26.46 5.44
N THR A 357 -1.05 27.54 5.93
CA THR A 357 0.35 27.84 5.63
C THR A 357 1.28 26.72 6.12
N TRP A 358 2.48 26.63 5.56
CA TRP A 358 3.46 25.65 6.05
C TRP A 358 3.81 25.90 7.52
N GLU A 359 3.87 27.17 7.93
CA GLU A 359 4.17 27.59 9.30
C GLU A 359 3.12 27.10 10.31
N GLU A 360 1.85 27.05 9.90
CA GLU A 360 0.75 26.47 10.71
C GLU A 360 0.74 24.94 10.66
N THR A 361 1.18 24.36 9.54
CA THR A 361 1.13 22.91 9.26
C THR A 361 2.30 22.15 9.90
N ALA A 362 3.52 22.67 9.79
CA ALA A 362 4.75 21.99 10.20
C ALA A 362 4.74 21.51 11.67
N PRO A 363 4.19 22.24 12.66
CA PRO A 363 4.13 21.77 14.04
C PRO A 363 3.16 20.61 14.29
N LEU A 364 2.27 20.31 13.34
CA LEU A 364 1.22 19.28 13.44
C LEU A 364 1.61 17.96 12.78
N ILE A 365 2.69 17.94 12.00
CA ILE A 365 3.22 16.77 11.31
C ILE A 365 4.41 16.23 12.11
N ALA A 366 4.58 14.91 12.12
CA ALA A 366 5.66 14.25 12.84
C ALA A 366 5.73 14.75 14.28
N THR A 367 4.59 14.78 14.98
CA THR A 367 4.55 15.21 16.37
C THR A 367 5.25 14.17 17.26
N PRO A 368 5.73 14.54 18.46
CA PRO A 368 6.23 13.56 19.42
C PRO A 368 5.22 12.44 19.72
N GLN A 369 3.92 12.76 19.74
CA GLN A 369 2.83 11.81 19.95
C GLN A 369 2.71 10.83 18.78
N HIS A 370 2.77 11.32 17.54
CA HIS A 370 2.72 10.46 16.35
C HIS A 370 3.91 9.51 16.30
N ARG A 371 5.12 10.03 16.53
CA ARG A 371 6.34 9.19 16.60
C ARG A 371 6.29 8.16 17.71
N ALA A 372 5.76 8.53 18.88
CA ALA A 372 5.60 7.59 19.99
C ALA A 372 4.59 6.48 19.68
N ALA A 373 3.49 6.79 18.97
CA ALA A 373 2.54 5.79 18.50
C ALA A 373 3.17 4.84 17.48
N ALA A 374 3.91 5.37 16.50
CA ALA A 374 4.64 4.54 15.53
C ALA A 374 5.64 3.62 16.24
N GLU A 375 6.46 4.15 17.16
CA GLU A 375 7.42 3.37 17.95
C GLU A 375 6.73 2.28 18.77
N ARG A 376 5.64 2.62 19.47
CA ARG A 376 4.83 1.67 20.24
C ARG A 376 4.36 0.49 19.39
N TRP A 377 3.79 0.75 18.20
CA TRP A 377 3.26 -0.33 17.35
C TRP A 377 4.35 -1.10 16.60
N SER A 378 5.49 -0.47 16.29
CA SER A 378 6.67 -1.18 15.78
C SER A 378 7.27 -2.12 16.83
N GLU A 379 7.34 -1.69 18.10
CA GLU A 379 7.81 -2.55 19.19
C GLU A 379 6.84 -3.70 19.48
N ALA A 380 5.54 -3.43 19.43
CA ALA A 380 4.50 -4.43 19.61
C ALA A 380 4.49 -5.50 18.50
N SER A 381 4.98 -5.19 17.30
CA SER A 381 5.02 -6.14 16.18
C SER A 381 6.18 -7.14 16.27
N VAL A 382 7.25 -6.82 17.01
CA VAL A 382 8.43 -7.70 17.09
C VAL A 382 8.03 -9.08 17.61
N THR A 383 8.25 -10.10 16.77
CA THR A 383 7.81 -11.47 17.03
C THR A 383 9.01 -12.38 17.23
N LEU A 384 9.10 -13.01 18.40
CA LEU A 384 10.10 -14.03 18.71
C LEU A 384 9.56 -15.41 18.30
N VAL A 385 10.10 -15.98 17.22
CA VAL A 385 9.63 -17.24 16.63
C VAL A 385 10.36 -18.45 17.23
N LYS A 386 11.64 -18.29 17.56
CA LYS A 386 12.45 -19.35 18.16
C LYS A 386 13.39 -18.77 19.20
N ASN A 387 13.55 -19.45 20.33
CA ASN A 387 14.44 -19.02 21.41
C ASN A 387 15.06 -20.20 22.17
N GLU A 388 16.11 -20.77 21.59
CA GLU A 388 16.89 -21.87 22.18
C GLU A 388 18.31 -21.41 22.53
N GLY A 389 19.00 -22.16 23.40
CA GLY A 389 20.43 -21.99 23.65
C GLY A 389 20.82 -20.77 24.51
N GLY A 390 19.86 -19.97 24.98
CA GLY A 390 20.13 -18.84 25.88
C GLY A 390 20.94 -17.71 25.22
N LEU A 391 20.79 -17.53 23.91
CA LEU A 391 21.53 -16.50 23.15
C LEU A 391 20.96 -15.09 23.29
N LEU A 392 19.75 -14.96 23.85
CA LEU A 392 19.12 -13.67 24.16
C LEU A 392 18.94 -13.48 25.67
N PRO A 393 19.07 -12.24 26.18
CA PRO A 393 19.51 -11.05 25.45
C PRO A 393 21.02 -11.08 25.12
N LEU A 394 21.42 -10.34 24.09
CA LEU A 394 22.83 -10.12 23.74
C LEU A 394 23.53 -9.40 24.89
N PRO A 395 24.60 -9.97 25.47
CA PRO A 395 25.27 -9.34 26.60
C PRO A 395 26.16 -8.17 26.14
N GLY A 396 26.38 -7.21 27.04
CA GLY A 396 27.17 -6.01 26.78
C GLY A 396 28.69 -6.25 26.58
N GLU A 397 29.18 -7.44 26.91
CA GLU A 397 30.59 -7.84 26.76
C GLU A 397 30.76 -8.85 25.63
N GLY A 398 31.89 -8.84 24.91
CA GLY A 398 32.19 -9.75 23.77
C GLY A 398 31.99 -9.11 22.40
N ARG A 399 32.36 -9.83 21.33
CA ARG A 399 32.28 -9.39 19.92
C ARG A 399 31.05 -9.96 19.24
N THR A 400 30.29 -9.09 18.57
CA THR A 400 29.12 -9.45 17.77
C THR A 400 29.42 -9.21 16.29
N LEU A 401 29.23 -10.22 15.45
CA LEU A 401 29.17 -10.05 14.00
C LEU A 401 27.71 -9.85 13.57
N VAL A 402 27.45 -8.89 12.70
CA VAL A 402 26.20 -8.76 11.96
C VAL A 402 26.46 -9.04 10.48
N LEU A 403 25.73 -9.99 9.92
CA LEU A 403 25.73 -10.25 8.47
C LEU A 403 24.51 -9.60 7.86
N TRP A 404 24.74 -8.54 7.07
CA TRP A 404 23.70 -7.74 6.45
C TRP A 404 23.51 -8.14 4.97
N PRO A 405 22.28 -8.41 4.52
CA PRO A 405 22.02 -8.76 3.13
C PRO A 405 22.05 -7.51 2.24
N GLU A 406 22.10 -7.72 0.93
CA GLU A 406 21.86 -6.65 -0.03
C GLU A 406 20.36 -6.39 -0.14
N ILE A 407 19.88 -5.24 0.31
CA ILE A 407 18.46 -4.89 0.25
C ILE A 407 18.13 -4.45 -1.17
N LYS A 408 17.30 -5.24 -1.86
CA LYS A 408 16.80 -4.97 -3.21
C LYS A 408 15.28 -4.85 -3.21
N ALA A 409 14.75 -4.06 -4.14
CA ALA A 409 13.31 -4.07 -4.39
C ALA A 409 12.95 -5.45 -4.92
N VAL A 410 11.97 -6.11 -4.30
CA VAL A 410 11.49 -7.43 -4.72
C VAL A 410 10.24 -7.29 -5.58
N SER A 411 9.52 -6.17 -5.43
CA SER A 411 8.42 -5.77 -6.31
C SER A 411 8.63 -4.34 -6.81
N VAL A 412 7.96 -3.97 -7.91
CA VAL A 412 7.95 -2.59 -8.44
C VAL A 412 7.31 -1.60 -7.45
N ALA A 413 6.47 -2.10 -6.54
CA ALA A 413 5.82 -1.28 -5.52
C ALA A 413 6.73 -0.93 -4.34
N ASP A 414 7.80 -1.70 -4.12
CA ASP A 414 8.72 -1.54 -2.98
C ASP A 414 9.50 -0.22 -3.09
N GLU A 415 9.66 0.44 -1.96
CA GLU A 415 10.49 1.64 -1.87
C GLU A 415 11.75 1.39 -1.05
N LEU A 416 12.90 1.51 -1.71
CA LEU A 416 14.20 1.43 -1.08
C LEU A 416 14.60 2.79 -0.50
N LEU A 417 14.90 2.82 0.80
CA LEU A 417 15.59 3.96 1.40
C LEU A 417 17.08 3.80 1.18
N SER A 418 17.69 4.78 0.53
CA SER A 418 19.13 4.98 0.63
C SER A 418 19.41 5.65 1.98
N SER A 419 20.44 5.19 2.70
CA SER A 419 21.08 5.87 3.84
C SER A 419 20.46 5.83 5.25
N ASP A 420 19.53 4.91 5.51
CA ASP A 420 18.75 4.86 6.76
C ASP A 420 19.30 3.94 7.88
N GLY A 421 20.52 3.43 7.67
CA GLY A 421 21.22 2.56 8.61
C GLY A 421 20.86 1.07 8.45
N THR A 422 21.68 0.24 9.09
CA THR A 422 21.58 -1.23 9.11
C THR A 422 21.34 -1.72 10.53
N LEU A 423 20.97 -2.99 10.71
CA LEU A 423 20.85 -3.55 12.06
C LEU A 423 22.17 -3.48 12.83
N GLY A 424 23.31 -3.69 12.18
CA GLY A 424 24.62 -3.54 12.80
C GLY A 424 24.88 -2.11 13.27
N SER A 425 24.50 -1.10 12.48
CA SER A 425 24.62 0.30 12.89
C SER A 425 23.81 0.64 14.15
N TRP A 426 22.62 0.06 14.30
CA TRP A 426 21.78 0.25 15.49
C TRP A 426 22.30 -0.52 16.70
N LEU A 427 22.79 -1.75 16.50
CA LEU A 427 23.41 -2.53 17.57
C LEU A 427 24.72 -1.90 18.05
N ALA A 428 25.52 -1.29 17.16
CA ALA A 428 26.77 -0.61 17.51
C ALA A 428 26.57 0.60 18.43
N GLN A 429 25.38 1.22 18.43
CA GLN A 429 25.02 2.28 19.38
C GLN A 429 24.75 1.74 20.79
N LYS A 430 24.47 0.44 20.92
CA LYS A 430 24.07 -0.23 22.16
C LYS A 430 25.15 -1.16 22.71
N LEU A 431 26.04 -1.68 21.86
CA LEU A 431 27.05 -2.68 22.18
C LEU A 431 28.45 -2.19 21.74
N PRO A 432 29.48 -2.33 22.58
CA PRO A 432 30.80 -1.71 22.34
C PRO A 432 31.67 -2.39 21.26
N ASN A 433 31.31 -3.58 20.75
CA ASN A 433 32.11 -4.35 19.79
C ASN A 433 31.24 -5.05 18.73
N VAL A 434 30.54 -4.27 17.91
CA VAL A 434 29.76 -4.77 16.77
C VAL A 434 30.56 -4.57 15.49
N GLU A 435 30.77 -5.66 14.76
CA GLU A 435 31.30 -5.63 13.41
C GLU A 435 30.16 -6.01 12.45
N GLU A 436 29.96 -5.21 11.40
CA GLU A 436 29.01 -5.54 10.34
C GLU A 436 29.75 -5.91 9.07
N ARG A 437 29.27 -6.95 8.38
CA ARG A 437 29.74 -7.34 7.06
C ARG A 437 28.55 -7.56 6.14
N HIS A 438 28.70 -7.12 4.90
CA HIS A 438 27.71 -7.41 3.86
C HIS A 438 27.90 -8.83 3.34
N MET A 439 26.80 -9.55 3.12
CA MET A 439 26.83 -10.93 2.61
C MET A 439 27.41 -11.05 1.20
N ASN A 440 27.41 -9.96 0.41
CA ASN A 440 28.00 -9.91 -0.93
C ASN A 440 29.47 -9.45 -0.95
N SER A 441 30.11 -9.28 0.22
CA SER A 441 31.54 -9.00 0.30
C SER A 441 32.38 -10.24 -0.09
N GLU A 442 33.69 -10.07 -0.29
CA GLU A 442 34.57 -11.14 -0.79
C GLU A 442 34.66 -12.35 0.17
N ASN A 443 34.69 -12.09 1.49
CA ASN A 443 34.82 -13.13 2.52
C ASN A 443 33.96 -12.83 3.76
N PRO A 444 32.62 -12.83 3.65
CA PRO A 444 31.72 -12.43 4.73
C PRO A 444 31.87 -13.32 5.97
N LEU A 445 32.22 -14.60 5.76
CA LEU A 445 32.36 -15.63 6.80
C LEU A 445 33.81 -15.84 7.27
N ALA A 446 34.74 -14.91 7.01
CA ALA A 446 36.11 -15.04 7.50
C ALA A 446 36.20 -14.95 9.03
N ASP A 447 37.06 -15.76 9.65
CA ASP A 447 37.41 -15.67 11.05
C ASP A 447 36.24 -15.71 12.05
N LEU A 448 35.18 -16.48 11.77
CA LEU A 448 33.99 -16.58 12.64
C LEU A 448 34.32 -16.95 14.10
N GLN A 449 35.44 -17.62 14.35
CA GLN A 449 35.92 -17.97 15.68
C GLN A 449 36.19 -16.77 16.60
N GLN A 450 36.44 -15.57 16.05
CA GLN A 450 36.72 -14.38 16.84
C GLN A 450 35.47 -13.73 17.46
N PHE A 451 34.28 -14.11 17.00
CA PHE A 451 33.01 -13.55 17.45
C PHE A 451 32.34 -14.47 18.45
N ASP A 452 31.82 -13.90 19.52
CA ASP A 452 31.08 -14.64 20.55
C ASP A 452 29.65 -14.95 20.10
N ARG A 453 29.09 -14.10 19.23
CA ARG A 453 27.78 -14.26 18.60
C ARG A 453 27.74 -13.68 17.19
N ILE A 454 26.80 -14.20 16.41
CA ILE A 454 26.57 -13.78 15.04
C ILE A 454 25.07 -13.55 14.86
N VAL A 455 24.70 -12.36 14.38
CA VAL A 455 23.34 -12.04 13.93
C VAL A 455 23.35 -12.08 12.41
N PHE A 456 22.66 -13.03 11.79
CA PHE A 456 22.39 -12.95 10.37
C PHE A 456 21.03 -12.31 10.14
N VAL A 457 20.98 -11.37 9.21
CA VAL A 457 19.75 -10.70 8.82
C VAL A 457 19.27 -11.34 7.51
N SER A 458 18.03 -11.78 7.47
CA SER A 458 17.37 -12.20 6.24
C SER A 458 16.38 -11.15 5.77
N TYR A 459 16.33 -10.91 4.46
CA TYR A 459 15.39 -9.99 3.83
C TYR A 459 14.34 -10.76 3.04
N ASP A 460 14.75 -11.57 2.07
CA ASP A 460 13.86 -12.51 1.38
C ASP A 460 14.72 -13.65 0.82
N ALA A 461 15.29 -14.46 1.70
CA ALA A 461 16.27 -15.50 1.35
C ALA A 461 15.69 -16.55 0.38
N MET A 462 14.37 -16.71 0.36
CA MET A 462 13.66 -17.52 -0.65
C MET A 462 13.94 -17.06 -2.09
N LYS A 463 14.10 -15.75 -2.31
CA LYS A 463 14.31 -15.13 -3.62
C LYS A 463 15.73 -14.67 -3.88
N HIS A 464 16.61 -14.69 -2.87
CA HIS A 464 17.99 -14.23 -2.96
C HIS A 464 18.98 -15.40 -2.71
N PRO A 465 19.42 -16.12 -3.77
CA PRO A 465 20.26 -17.31 -3.62
C PRO A 465 21.58 -17.08 -2.87
N LEU A 466 22.21 -15.91 -3.04
CA LEU A 466 23.45 -15.57 -2.34
C LEU A 466 23.23 -15.43 -0.83
N GLU A 467 22.16 -14.72 -0.43
CA GLU A 467 21.76 -14.59 0.98
C GLU A 467 21.54 -15.96 1.61
N ARG A 468 20.76 -16.81 0.93
CA ARG A 468 20.51 -18.19 1.35
C ARG A 468 21.80 -19.00 1.49
N GLN A 469 22.68 -18.97 0.49
CA GLN A 469 23.93 -19.72 0.50
C GLN A 469 24.82 -19.31 1.68
N ILE A 470 25.00 -18.01 1.91
CA ILE A 470 25.83 -17.50 3.00
C ILE A 470 25.23 -17.88 4.37
N ALA A 471 23.92 -17.77 4.53
CA ALA A 471 23.25 -18.17 5.78
C ALA A 471 23.33 -19.69 6.04
N GLU A 472 23.15 -20.53 5.01
CA GLU A 472 23.31 -21.98 5.12
C GLU A 472 24.76 -22.38 5.47
N GLU A 473 25.76 -21.72 4.88
CA GLU A 473 27.16 -21.96 5.19
C GLU A 473 27.52 -21.49 6.61
N LEU A 474 27.02 -20.32 7.03
CA LEU A 474 27.17 -19.82 8.39
C LEU A 474 26.65 -20.83 9.42
N LEU A 475 25.44 -21.37 9.20
CA LEU A 475 24.81 -22.31 10.11
C LEU A 475 25.50 -23.69 10.13
N LYS A 476 26.31 -24.03 9.13
CA LYS A 476 27.21 -25.19 9.19
C LYS A 476 28.46 -24.90 10.04
N LEU A 477 28.98 -23.68 9.99
CA LEU A 477 30.23 -23.30 10.64
C LEU A 477 30.05 -22.90 12.12
N ALA A 478 28.95 -22.23 12.47
CA ALA A 478 28.77 -21.61 13.79
C ALA A 478 27.32 -21.66 14.35
N PRO A 479 26.57 -22.77 14.21
CA PRO A 479 25.14 -22.81 14.56
C PRO A 479 24.82 -22.42 16.01
N GLU A 480 25.68 -22.81 16.95
CA GLU A 480 25.42 -22.64 18.39
C GLU A 480 25.50 -21.18 18.88
N LYS A 481 25.99 -20.26 18.05
CA LYS A 481 26.13 -18.82 18.39
C LYS A 481 25.46 -17.89 17.38
N THR A 482 24.58 -18.45 16.54
CA THR A 482 23.92 -17.72 15.46
C THR A 482 22.45 -17.43 15.77
N ILE A 483 22.08 -16.16 15.63
CA ILE A 483 20.73 -15.62 15.75
C ILE A 483 20.28 -15.16 14.36
N GLY A 484 19.06 -15.52 13.96
CA GLY A 484 18.42 -15.04 12.74
C GLY A 484 17.44 -13.90 13.00
N VAL A 485 17.44 -12.90 12.13
CA VAL A 485 16.45 -11.81 12.14
C VAL A 485 15.91 -11.61 10.73
N SER A 486 14.62 -11.90 10.52
CA SER A 486 13.94 -11.54 9.28
C SER A 486 13.42 -10.10 9.34
N VAL A 487 13.83 -9.30 8.37
CA VAL A 487 13.43 -7.89 8.20
C VAL A 487 12.47 -7.70 7.04
N ARG A 488 11.87 -8.77 6.50
CA ARG A 488 10.75 -8.70 5.55
C ARG A 488 9.98 -10.01 5.57
N ASN A 489 10.43 -11.05 4.86
CA ASN A 489 9.65 -12.29 4.75
C ASN A 489 9.87 -13.24 5.95
N PRO A 490 8.88 -13.47 6.83
CA PRO A 490 9.08 -14.35 7.98
C PRO A 490 9.23 -15.84 7.62
N LEU A 491 8.87 -16.24 6.38
CA LEU A 491 9.00 -17.62 5.90
C LEU A 491 10.45 -18.10 5.81
N ASP A 492 11.42 -17.18 5.80
CA ASP A 492 12.85 -17.51 5.74
C ASP A 492 13.29 -18.43 6.90
N VAL A 493 12.58 -18.43 8.04
CA VAL A 493 12.87 -19.37 9.15
C VAL A 493 12.85 -20.83 8.71
N ASN A 494 12.00 -21.18 7.73
CA ASN A 494 11.86 -22.55 7.23
C ASN A 494 13.07 -23.01 6.40
N LEU A 495 13.83 -22.08 5.83
CA LEU A 495 15.09 -22.39 5.15
C LEU A 495 16.20 -22.74 6.14
N PHE A 496 16.07 -22.30 7.38
CA PHE A 496 17.13 -22.35 8.39
C PHE A 496 16.68 -23.07 9.68
N PRO A 497 16.19 -24.32 9.62
CA PRO A 497 15.65 -25.02 10.80
C PRO A 497 16.68 -25.19 11.94
N GLN A 498 17.97 -25.14 11.61
CA GLN A 498 19.10 -25.27 12.53
C GLN A 498 19.33 -24.02 13.39
N VAL A 499 18.81 -22.85 13.00
CA VAL A 499 18.98 -21.61 13.78
C VAL A 499 18.38 -21.79 15.17
N LYS A 500 19.05 -21.29 16.22
CA LYS A 500 18.59 -21.44 17.62
C LYS A 500 17.64 -20.34 18.05
N VAL A 501 17.84 -19.13 17.53
CA VAL A 501 17.01 -17.97 17.82
C VAL A 501 16.57 -17.33 16.50
N PHE A 502 15.29 -17.01 16.37
CA PHE A 502 14.76 -16.32 15.19
C PHE A 502 13.72 -15.26 15.58
N LEU A 503 13.89 -14.05 15.07
CA LEU A 503 12.93 -12.96 15.20
C LEU A 503 12.42 -12.52 13.83
N ALA A 504 11.18 -12.05 13.76
CA ALA A 504 10.59 -11.41 12.59
C ALA A 504 10.13 -9.99 12.93
N VAL A 505 10.46 -9.02 12.07
CA VAL A 505 10.03 -7.61 12.18
C VAL A 505 9.40 -7.03 10.93
N TYR A 506 9.21 -7.84 9.88
CA TYR A 506 8.32 -7.59 8.74
C TYR A 506 8.65 -6.40 7.82
N GLU A 507 9.64 -5.58 8.17
CA GLU A 507 10.13 -4.47 7.35
C GLU A 507 11.57 -4.10 7.72
N CYS A 508 12.31 -3.53 6.77
CA CYS A 508 13.70 -3.12 6.97
C CYS A 508 13.84 -1.60 7.16
N ARG A 509 12.79 -0.94 7.67
CA ARG A 509 12.78 0.51 7.95
C ARG A 509 13.50 0.82 9.29
N PRO A 510 14.05 2.03 9.48
CA PRO A 510 14.80 2.39 10.68
C PRO A 510 14.12 2.03 12.00
N LEU A 511 12.80 2.24 12.06
CA LEU A 511 12.03 2.02 13.28
C LEU A 511 11.99 0.53 13.65
N ALA A 512 11.70 -0.36 12.69
CA ALA A 512 11.73 -1.80 12.91
C ALA A 512 13.13 -2.31 13.28
N LEU A 513 14.19 -1.78 12.63
CA LEU A 513 15.58 -2.11 12.98
C LEU A 513 15.95 -1.67 14.39
N ARG A 514 15.47 -0.50 14.83
CA ARG A 514 15.64 -0.01 16.20
C ARG A 514 14.85 -0.87 17.20
N SER A 515 13.62 -1.24 16.88
CA SER A 515 12.78 -2.12 17.71
C SER A 515 13.42 -3.50 17.90
N VAL A 516 13.92 -4.13 16.83
CA VAL A 516 14.61 -5.42 16.96
C VAL A 516 15.95 -5.30 17.67
N ALA A 517 16.69 -4.20 17.49
CA ALA A 517 17.92 -3.97 18.26
C ALA A 517 17.63 -3.90 19.78
N LYS A 518 16.54 -3.24 20.20
CA LYS A 518 16.08 -3.25 21.61
C LYS A 518 15.69 -4.65 22.08
N ALA A 519 15.03 -5.45 21.23
CA ALA A 519 14.66 -6.82 21.57
C ALA A 519 15.90 -7.70 21.75
N LEU A 520 16.87 -7.57 20.85
CA LEU A 520 18.13 -8.30 20.91
C LEU A 520 18.94 -7.96 22.18
N THR A 521 18.93 -6.70 22.64
CA THR A 521 19.64 -6.28 23.86
C THR A 521 18.82 -6.44 25.16
N GLY A 522 17.57 -6.91 25.07
CA GLY A 522 16.69 -7.11 26.23
C GLY A 522 16.03 -5.85 26.78
N GLU A 523 16.14 -4.72 26.08
CA GLU A 523 15.42 -3.47 26.40
C GLU A 523 13.93 -3.56 26.03
N LEU A 524 13.60 -4.41 25.06
CA LEU A 524 12.23 -4.71 24.64
C LEU A 524 11.95 -6.20 24.84
N LYS A 525 10.81 -6.52 25.44
CA LYS A 525 10.27 -7.88 25.44
C LYS A 525 9.37 -8.04 24.20
N PRO A 526 9.71 -8.91 23.23
CA PRO A 526 8.84 -9.19 22.08
C PRO A 526 7.43 -9.60 22.53
N SER A 527 6.42 -9.15 21.79
CA SER A 527 5.01 -9.46 22.07
C SER A 527 4.19 -9.78 20.83
N GLY A 528 4.76 -9.58 19.64
CA GLY A 528 4.12 -9.89 18.38
C GLY A 528 3.81 -11.39 18.25
N ARG A 529 2.85 -11.67 17.37
CA ARG A 529 2.39 -13.01 17.01
C ARG A 529 2.42 -13.12 15.50
N LEU A 530 2.76 -14.30 14.98
CA LEU A 530 2.81 -14.51 13.54
C LEU A 530 1.44 -14.26 12.90
N PRO A 531 1.31 -13.27 11.99
CA PRO A 531 0.06 -12.99 11.29
C PRO A 531 -0.19 -13.97 10.13
N MET A 532 0.71 -14.94 9.96
CA MET A 532 0.59 -16.00 8.98
C MET A 532 1.14 -17.32 9.50
N GLN A 533 0.69 -18.43 8.90
CA GLN A 533 1.26 -19.73 9.16
C GLN A 533 2.58 -19.88 8.40
N LEU A 534 3.67 -20.13 9.14
CA LEU A 534 4.97 -20.42 8.51
C LEU A 534 5.17 -21.92 8.33
N SER A 535 4.76 -22.73 9.31
CA SER A 535 4.82 -24.20 9.25
C SER A 535 3.87 -24.81 10.28
N GLU A 536 3.76 -26.14 10.35
CA GLU A 536 3.05 -26.82 11.44
C GLU A 536 3.63 -26.49 12.82
N THR A 537 4.95 -26.26 12.89
CA THR A 537 5.67 -25.88 14.12
C THR A 537 5.41 -24.42 14.51
N TYR A 538 5.22 -23.55 13.53
CA TYR A 538 5.00 -22.11 13.70
C TYR A 538 3.67 -21.71 13.06
N PRO A 539 2.54 -22.08 13.70
CA PRO A 539 1.21 -21.78 13.18
C PRO A 539 0.88 -20.29 13.28
N PHE A 540 -0.20 -19.89 12.61
CA PHE A 540 -0.81 -18.57 12.80
C PHE A 540 -1.01 -18.26 14.29
N GLY A 541 -0.70 -17.04 14.71
CA GLY A 541 -0.82 -16.58 16.09
C GLY A 541 0.32 -17.05 17.01
N PHE A 542 1.34 -17.74 16.52
CA PHE A 542 2.47 -18.19 17.33
C PHE A 542 3.46 -17.04 17.64
N GLY A 543 4.02 -17.03 18.84
CA GLY A 543 5.10 -16.14 19.27
C GLY A 543 5.45 -16.40 20.74
N LEU A 544 6.74 -16.39 21.08
CA LEU A 544 7.26 -16.71 22.42
C LEU A 544 7.16 -15.56 23.43
#